data_AF-A0A1Y1M704-F1
#
_entry.id   AF-A0A1Y1M704-F1
#
_cell.length_a   1.000
_cell.length_b   1.000
_cell.length_c   1.000
_cell.angle_alpha   90.00
_cell.angle_beta   90.00
_cell.angle_gamma   90.00
#
_symmetry.space_group_name_H-M   'P 1'
#
loop_
_entity.id
_entity.type
_entity.pdbx_description
1 polymer ?
#
loop_
_entity_poly.entity_id
_entity_poly.type
_entity_poly.pdbx_seq_one_letter_code
_entity_poly.pdbx_strand_id
1 'polypeptide(L)'
;DAYEAEFQHKLIDDIKGDTSGDFKHLLVAILQANRDDSGATNKAQAAADALHLHKAGLDKIGTDEKVFYDILGTRNHNQLKLICDEYKHLSGHDLEYAIEKE
;
A
#
# COMPACT_ATOMS: atom_id res chain seq x y z
N ASP A 1 -7.67 12.46 16.78
CA ASP A 1 -8.18 13.69 17.45
C ASP A 1 -9.69 13.69 17.59
N ALA A 2 -10.49 13.86 16.53
CA ALA A 2 -11.96 13.91 16.65
C ALA A 2 -12.58 12.64 17.28
N TYR A 3 -12.11 11.46 16.85
CA TYR A 3 -12.59 10.19 17.37
C TYR A 3 -12.29 10.02 18.88
N GLU A 4 -11.07 10.35 19.30
CA GLU A 4 -10.67 10.24 20.71
C GLU A 4 -11.40 11.26 21.59
N ALA A 5 -11.70 12.46 21.08
CA ALA A 5 -12.50 13.43 21.80
C ALA A 5 -13.94 12.96 22.05
N GLU A 6 -14.57 12.32 21.07
CA GLU A 6 -15.96 11.83 21.18
C GLU A 6 -16.05 10.55 22.02
N PHE A 7 -15.17 9.58 21.79
CA PHE A 7 -15.29 8.23 22.35
C PHE A 7 -14.36 7.96 23.53
N GLN A 8 -13.47 8.89 23.87
CA GLN A 8 -12.47 8.75 24.94
C GLN A 8 -11.57 7.51 24.75
N HIS A 9 -11.43 7.07 23.50
CA HIS A 9 -10.62 5.92 23.11
C HIS A 9 -9.91 6.20 21.79
N LYS A 10 -8.75 5.59 21.59
CA LYS A 10 -7.95 5.83 20.39
C LYS A 10 -8.47 4.99 19.24
N LEU A 11 -8.76 5.63 18.11
CA LEU A 11 -9.19 4.97 16.88
C LEU A 11 -8.23 3.83 16.47
N ILE A 12 -6.91 4.06 16.61
CA ILE A 12 -5.91 3.04 16.25
C ILE A 12 -5.99 1.79 17.14
N ASP A 13 -6.39 1.93 18.40
CA ASP A 13 -6.50 0.81 19.34
C ASP A 13 -7.78 0.02 19.06
N ASP A 14 -8.90 0.70 18.75
CA ASP A 14 -10.14 0.04 18.30
C ASP A 14 -9.92 -0.74 17.01
N ILE A 15 -9.29 -0.13 16.00
CA ILE A 15 -8.98 -0.84 14.75
C ILE A 15 -8.10 -2.06 15.02
N LYS A 16 -7.10 -1.95 15.90
CA LYS A 16 -6.24 -3.10 16.24
C LYS A 16 -6.97 -4.22 16.97
N GLY A 17 -7.97 -3.87 17.78
CA GLY A 17 -8.81 -4.83 18.52
C GLY A 17 -9.82 -5.55 17.64
N ASP A 18 -10.42 -4.83 16.68
CA ASP A 18 -11.51 -5.33 15.83
C ASP A 18 -11.04 -5.98 14.53
N THR A 19 -9.76 -5.88 14.20
CA THR A 19 -9.20 -6.42 12.95
C THR A 19 -7.99 -7.34 13.19
N SER A 20 -7.69 -8.19 12.21
CA SER A 20 -6.57 -9.14 12.27
C SER A 20 -5.86 -9.24 10.92
N GLY A 21 -4.73 -9.97 10.90
CA GLY A 21 -3.94 -10.21 9.70
C GLY A 21 -3.48 -8.93 8.98
N ASP A 22 -3.32 -9.02 7.67
CA ASP A 22 -2.81 -7.93 6.84
C ASP A 22 -3.82 -6.81 6.62
N PHE A 23 -5.11 -7.11 6.75
CA PHE A 23 -6.14 -6.08 6.79
C PHE A 23 -5.91 -5.10 7.95
N LYS A 24 -5.60 -5.61 9.16
CA LYS A 24 -5.20 -4.75 10.29
C LYS A 24 -3.95 -3.95 9.97
N HIS A 25 -2.91 -4.60 9.42
CA HIS A 25 -1.64 -3.93 9.12
C HIS A 25 -1.84 -2.77 8.14
N LEU A 26 -2.63 -2.97 7.09
CA LEU A 26 -2.98 -1.95 6.12
C LEU A 26 -3.72 -0.78 6.76
N LEU A 27 -4.76 -1.03 7.55
CA LEU A 27 -5.53 0.03 8.21
C LEU A 27 -4.67 0.84 9.18
N VAL A 28 -3.81 0.17 9.96
CA VAL A 28 -2.87 0.83 10.86
C VAL A 28 -1.88 1.70 10.10
N ALA A 29 -1.34 1.22 8.97
CA ALA A 29 -0.44 2.00 8.12
C ALA A 29 -1.13 3.27 7.56
N ILE A 30 -2.39 3.16 7.14
CA ILE A 30 -3.18 4.31 6.67
C ILE A 30 -3.40 5.32 7.81
N LEU A 31 -3.75 4.85 9.01
CA LEU A 31 -4.00 5.71 10.17
C LEU A 31 -2.75 6.47 10.65
N GLN A 32 -1.56 5.99 10.37
CA GLN A 32 -0.32 6.73 10.68
C GLN A 32 -0.18 8.00 9.85
N ALA A 33 -0.95 8.18 8.77
CA ALA A 33 -0.97 9.37 7.93
C ALA A 33 0.42 9.82 7.41
N ASN A 34 1.37 8.88 7.30
CA ASN A 34 2.74 9.12 6.87
C ASN A 34 2.92 9.03 5.35
N ARG A 35 1.86 9.26 4.57
CA ARG A 35 1.96 9.27 3.11
C ARG A 35 2.66 10.55 2.69
N ASP A 36 3.63 10.41 1.78
CA ASP A 36 4.28 11.55 1.15
C ASP A 36 3.24 12.46 0.48
N ASP A 37 3.26 13.75 0.82
CA ASP A 37 2.35 14.79 0.32
C ASP A 37 3.04 15.74 -0.67
N SER A 38 4.33 15.56 -0.94
CA SER A 38 5.13 16.45 -1.79
C SER A 38 4.66 16.49 -3.25
N GLY A 39 3.98 15.43 -3.70
CA GLY A 39 3.59 15.22 -5.09
C GLY A 39 4.77 15.02 -6.05
N ALA A 40 6.00 14.95 -5.55
CA ALA A 40 7.20 14.74 -6.34
C ALA A 40 7.30 13.29 -6.83
N THR A 41 7.88 13.08 -8.01
CA THR A 41 8.02 11.73 -8.58
C THR A 41 9.47 11.36 -8.83
N ASN A 42 9.80 10.10 -8.63
CA ASN A 42 11.09 9.50 -8.95
C ASN A 42 10.89 8.25 -9.81
N LYS A 43 11.30 8.34 -11.08
CA LYS A 43 11.13 7.25 -12.05
C LYS A 43 11.94 6.01 -11.72
N ALA A 44 13.18 6.16 -11.26
CA ALA A 44 14.01 5.02 -10.88
C ALA A 44 13.42 4.28 -9.68
N GLN A 45 12.89 5.01 -8.71
CA GLN A 45 12.17 4.42 -7.57
C GLN A 45 10.86 3.75 -8.02
N ALA A 46 10.12 4.35 -8.96
CA ALA A 46 8.88 3.76 -9.46
C ALA A 46 9.13 2.40 -10.13
N ALA A 47 10.16 2.31 -10.97
CA ALA A 47 10.55 1.04 -11.61
C ALA A 47 10.99 -0.02 -10.58
N ALA A 48 11.72 0.39 -9.53
CA ALA A 48 12.12 -0.52 -8.45
C ALA A 48 10.92 -1.01 -7.63
N ASP A 49 10.02 -0.12 -7.24
CA ASP A 49 8.79 -0.45 -6.51
C ASP A 49 7.87 -1.35 -7.36
N ALA A 50 7.73 -1.10 -8.66
CA ALA A 50 6.98 -1.95 -9.58
C ALA A 50 7.55 -3.38 -9.66
N LEU A 51 8.89 -3.50 -9.73
CA LEU A 51 9.56 -4.80 -9.70
C LEU A 51 9.34 -5.53 -8.36
N HIS A 52 9.36 -4.81 -7.24
CA HIS A 52 9.06 -5.40 -5.93
C HIS A 52 7.62 -5.90 -5.85
N LEU A 53 6.64 -5.12 -6.33
CA LEU A 53 5.24 -5.55 -6.38
C LEU A 53 5.04 -6.79 -7.26
N HIS A 54 5.74 -6.85 -8.40
CA HIS A 54 5.62 -8.01 -9.30
C HIS A 54 6.14 -9.28 -8.64
N LYS A 55 7.31 -9.19 -8.00
CA LYS A 55 7.93 -10.27 -7.24
C LYS A 55 7.14 -10.67 -5.99
N ALA A 56 6.41 -9.72 -5.41
CA ALA A 56 5.60 -9.90 -4.23
C ALA A 56 4.25 -10.56 -4.51
N GLY A 57 3.72 -10.46 -5.74
CA GLY A 57 2.46 -11.10 -6.14
C GLY A 57 2.69 -12.21 -7.16
N LEU A 58 2.59 -11.89 -8.45
CA LEU A 58 2.51 -12.85 -9.56
C LEU A 58 3.68 -13.85 -9.68
N ASP A 59 4.87 -13.54 -9.14
CA ASP A 59 6.02 -14.47 -9.13
C ASP A 59 6.00 -15.49 -7.97
N LYS A 60 4.97 -15.48 -7.11
CA LYS A 60 4.86 -16.35 -5.93
C LYS A 60 3.48 -16.99 -5.79
N ILE A 61 3.41 -18.06 -4.99
CA ILE A 61 2.14 -18.62 -4.52
C ILE A 61 1.75 -17.83 -3.27
N GLY A 62 0.71 -17.00 -3.39
CA GLY A 62 0.31 -16.02 -2.38
C GLY A 62 1.14 -14.73 -2.47
N THR A 63 0.71 -13.68 -1.77
CA THR A 63 1.33 -12.36 -1.83
C THR A 63 2.18 -12.06 -0.61
N ASP A 64 3.20 -11.23 -0.79
CA ASP A 64 3.88 -10.55 0.31
C ASP A 64 3.13 -9.25 0.61
N GLU A 65 2.07 -9.34 1.43
CA GLU A 65 1.14 -8.23 1.70
C GLU A 65 1.87 -7.02 2.29
N LYS A 66 2.99 -7.25 2.97
CA LYS A 66 3.87 -6.21 3.50
C LYS A 66 4.45 -5.31 2.43
N VAL A 67 4.90 -5.87 1.32
CA VAL A 67 5.40 -5.07 0.20
C VAL A 67 4.28 -4.20 -0.37
N PHE A 68 3.07 -4.74 -0.47
CA PHE A 68 1.91 -4.00 -0.97
C PHE A 68 1.54 -2.84 -0.05
N TYR A 69 1.32 -3.06 1.25
CA TYR A 69 0.91 -1.96 2.12
C TYR A 69 2.05 -0.94 2.36
N ASP A 70 3.33 -1.34 2.35
CA ASP A 70 4.45 -0.40 2.47
C ASP A 70 4.51 0.56 1.28
N ILE A 71 4.37 0.05 0.05
CA ILE A 71 4.40 0.88 -1.16
C ILE A 71 3.10 1.66 -1.31
N LEU A 72 1.95 0.97 -1.29
CA LEU A 72 0.64 1.58 -1.50
C LEU A 72 0.24 2.52 -0.38
N GLY A 73 0.70 2.29 0.86
CA GLY A 73 0.40 3.11 2.02
C GLY A 73 1.24 4.38 2.15
N THR A 74 2.49 4.38 1.67
CA THR A 74 3.43 5.47 1.94
C THR A 74 3.73 6.37 0.74
N ARG A 75 3.65 5.87 -0.50
CA ARG A 75 3.99 6.67 -1.69
C ARG A 75 2.91 7.71 -1.98
N ASN A 76 3.32 8.89 -2.46
CA ASN A 76 2.37 9.91 -2.89
C ASN A 76 1.58 9.47 -4.14
N HIS A 77 0.44 10.12 -4.39
CA HIS A 77 -0.46 9.76 -5.48
C HIS A 77 0.17 9.81 -6.88
N ASN A 78 1.05 10.79 -7.14
CA ASN A 78 1.71 10.91 -8.44
C ASN A 78 2.75 9.80 -8.63
N GLN A 79 3.48 9.46 -7.57
CA GLN A 79 4.42 8.34 -7.56
C GLN A 79 3.71 7.01 -7.75
N LEU A 80 2.55 6.80 -7.12
CA LEU A 80 1.75 5.58 -7.31
C LEU A 80 1.27 5.39 -8.75
N LYS A 81 0.82 6.46 -9.42
CA LYS A 81 0.45 6.40 -10.84
C LYS A 81 1.63 5.94 -11.70
N LEU A 82 2.81 6.50 -11.45
CA LEU A 82 4.01 6.12 -12.16
C LEU A 82 4.43 4.66 -11.87
N ILE A 83 4.24 4.18 -10.64
CA ILE A 83 4.46 2.78 -10.29
C ILE A 83 3.50 1.87 -11.06
N CYS A 84 2.21 2.20 -11.16
CA CYS A 84 1.25 1.42 -11.95
C CYS A 84 1.63 1.37 -13.43
N ASP A 85 2.08 2.48 -14.00
CA ASP A 85 2.54 2.53 -15.40
C ASP A 85 3.77 1.62 -15.63
N GLU A 86 4.76 1.69 -14.74
CA GLU A 86 5.97 0.85 -14.79
C GLU A 86 5.63 -0.63 -14.54
N TYR A 87 4.68 -0.92 -13.63
CA TYR A 87 4.20 -2.29 -13.36
C TYR A 87 3.55 -2.90 -14.59
N LYS A 88 2.68 -2.13 -15.27
CA LYS A 88 2.03 -2.57 -16.51
C LYS A 88 3.05 -2.82 -17.61
N HIS A 89 4.05 -1.95 -17.74
CA HIS A 89 5.14 -2.14 -18.70
C HIS A 89 5.97 -3.40 -18.40
N LEU A 90 6.24 -3.69 -17.12
CA LEU A 90 7.03 -4.85 -16.69
C LEU A 90 6.28 -6.18 -16.85
N SER A 91 5.03 -6.23 -16.37
CA SER A 91 4.28 -7.48 -16.22
C SER A 91 3.31 -7.78 -17.36
N GLY A 92 2.98 -6.77 -18.18
CA GLY A 92 1.92 -6.84 -19.19
C GLY A 92 0.49 -6.78 -18.61
N HIS A 93 0.35 -6.68 -17.29
CA HIS A 93 -0.94 -6.62 -16.58
C HIS A 93 -1.03 -5.39 -15.69
N ASP A 94 -2.25 -4.93 -15.44
CA ASP A 94 -2.49 -3.88 -14.45
C ASP A 94 -2.22 -4.41 -13.02
N LEU A 95 -1.84 -3.54 -12.09
CA LEU A 95 -1.55 -3.94 -10.71
C LEU A 95 -2.81 -4.51 -10.03
N GLU A 96 -3.97 -3.95 -10.34
CA GLU A 96 -5.28 -4.42 -9.87
C GLU A 96 -5.54 -5.86 -10.30
N TYR A 97 -5.14 -6.23 -11.53
CA TYR A 97 -5.26 -7.62 -11.99
C TYR A 97 -4.40 -8.57 -11.15
N ALA A 98 -3.21 -8.14 -10.74
CA ALA A 98 -2.36 -8.95 -9.85
C ALA A 98 -2.99 -9.13 -8.47
N ILE A 99 -3.65 -8.09 -7.94
CA ILE A 99 -4.37 -8.15 -6.65
C ILE A 99 -5.61 -9.04 -6.73
N GLU A 100 -6.30 -9.08 -7.87
CA GLU A 100 -7.50 -9.93 -8.06
C GLU A 100 -7.18 -11.42 -8.28
N LYS A 101 -5.92 -11.75 -8.59
CA LYS A 101 -5.47 -13.13 -8.88
C LYS A 101 -4.92 -13.86 -7.66
N GLU A 102 -4.73 -13.15 -6.55
CA GLU A 102 -4.66 -13.69 -5.20
C GLU A 102 -5.98 -14.35 -4.78
#